data_AF-A0A2A9NSW1-F1
#
_entry.id   AF-A0A2A9NSW1-F1
#
_cell.length_a   1.000
_cell.length_b   1.000
_cell.length_c   1.000
_cell.angle_alpha   90.00
_cell.angle_beta   90.00
_cell.angle_gamma   90.00
#
_symmetry.space_group_name_H-M   'P 1'
#
loop_
_entity.id
_entity.type
_entity.pdbx_description
1 polymer ?
#
loop_
_entity_poly.entity_id
_entity_poly.type
_entity_poly.pdbx_seq_one_letter_code
_entity_poly.pdbx_strand_id
1 'polypeptide(L)'
;MLDTASPIGKIDVLSLTRTELETWLSKQDAMSHVDKAAFAKKVADTFLNSGQPEKAYEFSRTYVRLLPASTPDSEAAALDLITTALNLPSVLDFDPLLKLNAVVALKDHELFSLLHIFMNDGLLAYQSWVQSHPDVFEKYNLDKTQLEHKIRLLTLASLGFDHIGQDLSYSKIVESLQIDISDVEKWVIDVIRAGILWGKLSQTNQTLRIIRSIARRFEKEQWEMLERRILAWKTGLTGILDVVASAKRQAGIAPALVA
;
A
#
# COMPACT_ATOMS: atom_id res chain seq x y z
N MET A 1 3.59 -26.60 -21.38
CA MET A 1 3.46 -25.13 -21.50
C MET A 1 4.33 -24.42 -20.46
N LEU A 2 4.04 -24.50 -19.15
CA LEU A 2 4.94 -23.92 -18.12
C LEU A 2 6.29 -24.67 -18.02
N ASP A 3 6.27 -26.01 -18.03
CA ASP A 3 7.51 -26.83 -17.99
C ASP A 3 8.38 -26.66 -19.24
N THR A 4 7.78 -26.25 -20.35
CA THR A 4 8.49 -25.96 -21.60
C THR A 4 8.97 -24.51 -21.65
N ALA A 5 8.32 -23.59 -20.93
CA ALA A 5 8.66 -22.16 -20.93
C ALA A 5 9.72 -21.80 -19.88
N SER A 6 9.73 -22.49 -18.73
CA SER A 6 10.72 -22.32 -17.66
C SER A 6 12.18 -22.44 -18.14
N PRO A 7 12.58 -23.46 -18.92
CA PRO A 7 13.96 -23.57 -19.41
C PRO A 7 14.30 -22.63 -20.58
N ILE A 8 13.31 -22.00 -21.24
CA ILE A 8 13.53 -21.23 -22.49
C ILE A 8 13.70 -19.71 -22.20
N GLY A 9 13.51 -19.26 -20.96
CA GLY A 9 13.65 -17.83 -20.60
C GLY A 9 12.64 -16.90 -21.28
N LYS A 10 11.64 -17.46 -21.97
CA LYS A 10 10.58 -16.73 -22.69
C LYS A 10 9.29 -16.65 -21.86
N ILE A 11 9.42 -16.25 -20.61
CA ILE A 11 8.26 -16.06 -19.72
C ILE A 11 7.51 -14.77 -20.05
N ASP A 12 8.15 -13.79 -20.70
CA ASP A 12 7.48 -12.57 -21.20
C ASP A 12 6.43 -12.84 -22.29
N VAL A 13 6.50 -14.01 -22.95
CA VAL A 13 5.48 -14.44 -23.92
C VAL A 13 4.21 -14.93 -23.21
N LEU A 14 4.34 -15.40 -21.98
CA LEU A 14 3.22 -15.65 -21.08
C LEU A 14 2.88 -14.30 -20.44
N SER A 15 2.18 -13.44 -21.16
CA SER A 15 1.57 -12.21 -20.62
C SER A 15 0.43 -12.56 -19.65
N LEU A 16 0.65 -13.54 -18.77
CA LEU A 16 -0.33 -14.04 -17.83
C LEU A 16 -0.51 -12.96 -16.77
N THR A 17 -1.68 -12.36 -16.77
CA THR A 17 -2.09 -11.44 -15.71
C THR A 17 -2.72 -12.22 -14.57
N ARG A 18 -2.67 -11.65 -13.36
CA ARG A 18 -3.38 -12.21 -12.20
C ARG A 18 -4.87 -12.45 -12.51
N THR A 19 -5.51 -11.54 -13.24
CA THR A 19 -6.92 -11.63 -13.61
C THR A 19 -7.21 -12.80 -14.55
N GLU A 20 -6.32 -13.08 -15.51
CA GLU A 20 -6.44 -14.23 -16.40
C GLU A 20 -6.27 -15.54 -15.64
N LEU A 21 -5.33 -15.60 -14.70
CA LEU A 21 -5.16 -16.76 -13.83
C LEU A 21 -6.38 -16.96 -12.94
N GLU A 22 -6.91 -15.91 -12.29
CA GLU A 22 -8.12 -16.00 -11.47
C GLU A 22 -9.34 -16.42 -12.30
N THR A 23 -9.51 -15.87 -13.51
CA THR A 23 -10.59 -16.23 -14.44
C THR A 23 -10.46 -17.66 -14.96
N TRP A 24 -9.23 -18.12 -15.21
CA TRP A 24 -8.97 -19.49 -15.62
C TRP A 24 -9.24 -20.47 -14.47
N LEU A 25 -8.78 -20.14 -13.27
CA LEU A 25 -9.01 -20.93 -12.06
C LEU A 25 -10.50 -21.01 -11.70
N SER A 26 -11.28 -19.96 -11.96
CA SER A 26 -12.73 -19.96 -11.74
C SER A 26 -13.50 -20.73 -12.80
N LYS A 27 -12.97 -20.88 -14.02
CA LYS A 27 -13.58 -21.68 -15.09
C LYS A 27 -13.29 -23.18 -14.97
N GLN A 28 -12.26 -23.55 -14.22
CA GLN A 28 -11.86 -24.93 -14.02
C GLN A 28 -12.52 -25.53 -12.77
N ASP A 29 -13.78 -25.95 -12.91
CA ASP A 29 -14.54 -26.57 -11.82
C ASP A 29 -14.07 -28.00 -11.47
N ALA A 30 -13.34 -28.65 -12.37
CA ALA A 30 -12.86 -30.02 -12.21
C ALA A 30 -11.56 -30.16 -11.39
N MET A 31 -10.86 -29.05 -11.11
CA MET A 31 -9.60 -29.08 -10.36
C MET A 31 -9.84 -28.95 -8.86
N SER A 32 -9.17 -29.79 -8.07
CA SER A 32 -9.20 -29.65 -6.62
C SER A 32 -8.54 -28.33 -6.19
N HIS A 33 -8.93 -27.81 -5.02
CA HIS A 33 -8.34 -26.59 -4.46
C HIS A 33 -6.82 -26.72 -4.23
N VAL A 34 -6.35 -27.95 -3.96
CA VAL A 34 -4.94 -28.29 -3.76
C VAL A 34 -4.17 -28.20 -5.08
N ASP A 35 -4.72 -28.70 -6.18
CA ASP A 35 -4.08 -28.63 -7.50
C ASP A 35 -4.01 -27.20 -8.03
N LYS A 36 -5.06 -26.40 -7.75
CA LYS A 36 -5.09 -24.96 -8.05
C LYS A 36 -4.00 -24.21 -7.28
N ALA A 37 -3.80 -24.53 -6.00
CA ALA A 37 -2.74 -23.95 -5.19
C ALA A 37 -1.35 -24.38 -5.69
N ALA A 38 -1.15 -25.67 -5.99
CA ALA A 38 0.12 -26.18 -6.53
C ALA A 38 0.48 -25.52 -7.87
N PHE A 39 -0.50 -25.28 -8.74
CA PHE A 39 -0.30 -24.55 -9.99
C PHE A 39 0.11 -23.09 -9.74
N ALA A 40 -0.59 -22.38 -8.85
CA ALA A 40 -0.26 -21.00 -8.50
C ALA A 40 1.16 -20.87 -7.92
N LYS A 41 1.57 -21.83 -7.07
CA LYS A 41 2.95 -21.91 -6.55
C LYS A 41 3.97 -22.10 -7.68
N LYS A 42 3.73 -23.06 -8.58
CA LYS A 42 4.63 -23.31 -9.72
C LYS A 42 4.78 -22.09 -10.64
N VAL A 43 3.70 -21.35 -10.85
CA VAL A 43 3.74 -20.09 -11.59
C VAL A 43 4.57 -19.05 -10.85
N ALA A 44 4.36 -18.87 -9.55
CA ALA A 44 5.14 -17.95 -8.73
C ALA A 44 6.64 -18.29 -8.75
N ASP A 45 7.00 -19.55 -8.55
CA ASP A 45 8.40 -20.03 -8.59
C ASP A 45 9.04 -19.78 -9.96
N THR A 46 8.27 -19.95 -11.04
CA THR A 46 8.75 -19.69 -12.40
C THR A 46 9.04 -18.21 -12.62
N PHE A 47 8.21 -17.30 -12.10
CA PHE A 47 8.44 -15.85 -12.17
C PHE A 47 9.57 -15.38 -11.24
N LEU A 48 9.77 -16.06 -10.11
CA LEU A 48 10.88 -15.78 -9.21
C LEU A 48 12.21 -16.15 -9.88
N ASN A 49 12.29 -17.33 -10.50
CA ASN A 49 13.46 -17.81 -11.23
C ASN A 49 13.77 -16.98 -12.49
N SER A 50 12.78 -16.29 -13.04
CA SER A 50 12.96 -15.41 -14.21
C SER A 50 13.37 -13.98 -13.85
N GLY A 51 13.55 -13.67 -12.57
CA GLY A 51 13.95 -12.35 -12.10
C GLY A 51 12.82 -11.31 -12.11
N GLN A 52 11.55 -11.74 -12.09
CA GLN A 52 10.38 -10.85 -11.98
C GLN A 52 9.68 -11.02 -10.62
N PRO A 53 10.29 -10.55 -9.51
CA PRO A 53 9.80 -10.84 -8.16
C PRO A 53 8.48 -10.12 -7.84
N GLU A 54 8.18 -9.01 -8.51
CA GLU A 54 6.91 -8.28 -8.35
C GLU A 54 5.72 -9.10 -8.85
N LYS A 55 5.84 -9.71 -10.02
CA LYS A 55 4.80 -10.60 -10.56
C LYS A 55 4.72 -11.89 -9.74
N ALA A 56 5.87 -12.43 -9.32
CA ALA A 56 5.92 -13.59 -8.45
C ALA A 56 5.11 -13.34 -7.16
N TYR A 57 5.25 -12.17 -6.54
CA TYR A 57 4.49 -11.79 -5.34
C TYR A 57 2.97 -11.80 -5.56
N GLU A 58 2.47 -11.31 -6.70
CA GLU A 58 1.03 -11.35 -7.01
C GLU A 58 0.49 -12.79 -7.11
N PHE A 59 1.27 -13.70 -7.71
CA PHE A 59 0.92 -15.10 -7.82
C PHE A 59 1.05 -15.84 -6.48
N SER A 60 2.09 -15.55 -5.69
CA SER A 60 2.27 -16.08 -4.32
C SER A 60 1.11 -15.68 -3.41
N ARG A 61 0.61 -14.45 -3.56
CA ARG A 61 -0.59 -14.00 -2.83
C ARG A 61 -1.84 -14.80 -3.23
N THR A 62 -1.97 -15.12 -4.52
CA THR A 62 -3.07 -15.97 -5.01
C THR A 62 -2.94 -17.39 -4.51
N TYR A 63 -1.72 -17.93 -4.45
CA TYR A 63 -1.41 -19.23 -3.86
C TYR A 63 -1.83 -19.30 -2.39
N VAL A 64 -1.38 -18.34 -1.55
CA VAL A 64 -1.73 -18.32 -0.12
C VAL A 64 -3.23 -18.16 0.11
N ARG A 65 -3.93 -17.41 -0.74
CA ARG A 65 -5.40 -17.30 -0.69
C ARG A 65 -6.10 -18.64 -0.95
N LEU A 66 -5.52 -19.49 -1.80
CA LEU A 66 -6.01 -20.82 -2.14
C LEU A 66 -5.52 -21.91 -1.18
N LEU A 67 -4.89 -21.57 -0.06
CA LEU A 67 -4.58 -22.55 0.97
C LEU A 67 -5.66 -22.55 2.05
N PRO A 68 -6.03 -23.71 2.60
CA PRO A 68 -6.85 -23.76 3.80
C PRO A 68 -6.11 -23.06 4.96
N ALA A 69 -6.88 -22.46 5.87
CA ALA A 69 -6.32 -21.84 7.07
C ALA A 69 -5.72 -22.90 8.00
N SER A 70 -4.62 -22.56 8.68
CA SER A 70 -4.02 -23.36 9.77
C SER A 70 -3.44 -24.73 9.39
N THR A 71 -2.97 -24.91 8.16
CA THR A 71 -2.02 -26.00 7.85
C THR A 71 -0.58 -25.51 8.00
N PRO A 72 0.38 -26.36 8.40
CA PRO A 72 1.78 -25.97 8.52
C PRO A 72 2.36 -25.44 7.20
N ASP A 73 1.91 -25.97 6.08
CA ASP A 73 2.27 -25.48 4.73
C ASP A 73 1.74 -24.07 4.45
N SER A 74 0.55 -23.74 4.98
CA SER A 74 -0.08 -22.42 4.85
C SER A 74 0.62 -21.38 5.70
N GLU A 75 1.05 -21.75 6.90
CA GLU A 75 1.88 -20.90 7.77
C GLU A 75 3.24 -20.61 7.14
N ALA A 76 3.95 -21.63 6.64
CA ALA A 76 5.23 -21.46 5.95
C ALA A 76 5.08 -20.57 4.70
N ALA A 77 4.05 -20.80 3.88
CA ALA A 77 3.76 -19.98 2.70
C ALA A 77 3.40 -18.53 3.06
N ALA A 78 2.69 -18.31 4.17
CA ALA A 78 2.38 -16.97 4.65
C ALA A 78 3.63 -16.23 5.16
N LEU A 79 4.53 -16.92 5.87
CA LEU A 79 5.82 -16.35 6.30
C LEU A 79 6.70 -15.95 5.11
N ASP A 80 6.80 -16.81 4.10
CA ASP A 80 7.52 -16.53 2.87
C ASP A 80 6.91 -15.33 2.11
N LEU A 81 5.58 -15.27 2.04
CA LEU A 81 4.87 -14.14 1.42
C LEU A 81 5.12 -12.82 2.15
N ILE A 82 5.08 -12.82 3.49
CA ILE A 82 5.36 -11.62 4.30
C ILE A 82 6.81 -11.19 4.09
N THR A 83 7.76 -12.13 4.14
CA THR A 83 9.19 -11.86 3.93
C THR A 83 9.44 -11.26 2.54
N THR A 84 8.82 -11.83 1.50
CA THR A 84 8.89 -11.32 0.13
C THR A 84 8.29 -9.91 0.03
N ALA A 85 7.13 -9.67 0.65
CA ALA A 85 6.50 -8.34 0.66
C ALA A 85 7.38 -7.28 1.35
N LEU A 86 8.03 -7.66 2.45
CA LEU A 86 8.92 -6.81 3.21
C LEU A 86 10.19 -6.47 2.41
N ASN A 87 10.76 -7.43 1.70
CA ASN A 87 11.97 -7.28 0.86
C ASN A 87 11.74 -6.61 -0.51
N LEU A 88 10.50 -6.46 -0.95
CA LEU A 88 10.16 -5.82 -2.23
C LEU A 88 9.96 -4.30 -2.05
N PRO A 89 10.80 -3.42 -2.60
CA PRO A 89 10.65 -1.96 -2.42
C PRO A 89 9.32 -1.40 -2.95
N SER A 90 8.79 -1.99 -4.01
CA SER A 90 7.54 -1.56 -4.66
C SER A 90 6.28 -1.91 -3.87
N VAL A 91 6.37 -2.88 -2.95
CA VAL A 91 5.24 -3.27 -2.10
C VAL A 91 5.21 -2.36 -0.87
N LEU A 92 4.30 -1.39 -0.92
CA LEU A 92 4.05 -0.41 0.15
C LEU A 92 2.66 -0.55 0.77
N ASP A 93 1.75 -1.27 0.11
CA ASP A 93 0.41 -1.59 0.62
C ASP A 93 0.38 -3.02 1.18
N PHE A 94 0.10 -3.11 2.48
CA PHE A 94 0.06 -4.37 3.24
C PHE A 94 -1.36 -4.78 3.66
N ASP A 95 -2.36 -3.92 3.43
CA ASP A 95 -3.78 -4.25 3.69
C ASP A 95 -4.24 -5.56 3.01
N PRO A 96 -3.81 -5.86 1.77
CA PRO A 96 -4.22 -7.08 1.10
C PRO A 96 -3.66 -8.37 1.73
N LEU A 97 -2.61 -8.28 2.56
CA LEU A 97 -2.04 -9.43 3.28
C LEU A 97 -2.87 -9.78 4.52
N LEU A 98 -3.39 -8.78 5.24
CA LEU A 98 -4.24 -9.01 6.42
C LEU A 98 -5.60 -9.63 6.07
N LYS A 99 -6.01 -9.58 4.81
CA LYS A 99 -7.24 -10.26 4.32
C LYS A 99 -7.05 -11.76 4.13
N LEU A 100 -5.81 -12.26 4.19
CA LEU A 100 -5.50 -13.68 4.04
C LEU A 100 -5.59 -14.38 5.39
N ASN A 101 -6.46 -15.38 5.50
CA ASN A 101 -6.65 -16.13 6.74
C ASN A 101 -5.34 -16.77 7.26
N ALA A 102 -4.46 -17.21 6.35
CA ALA A 102 -3.15 -17.76 6.70
C ALA A 102 -2.23 -16.74 7.40
N VAL A 103 -2.25 -15.48 6.95
CA VAL A 103 -1.49 -14.39 7.58
C VAL A 103 -2.13 -13.99 8.92
N VAL A 104 -3.46 -13.99 9.00
CA VAL A 104 -4.19 -13.72 10.24
C VAL A 104 -4.01 -14.84 11.26
N ALA A 105 -3.67 -16.07 10.86
CA ALA A 105 -3.35 -17.14 11.80
C ALA A 105 -2.00 -16.90 12.52
N LEU A 106 -1.10 -16.13 11.93
CA LEU A 106 0.25 -15.85 12.44
C LEU A 106 0.31 -14.70 13.47
N LYS A 107 -0.76 -14.43 14.23
CA LYS A 107 -0.84 -13.23 15.10
C LYS A 107 0.27 -13.16 16.14
N ASP A 108 0.68 -14.32 16.66
CA ASP A 108 1.69 -14.43 17.71
C ASP A 108 3.13 -14.43 17.16
N HIS A 109 3.29 -14.35 15.83
CA HIS A 109 4.59 -14.41 15.17
C HIS A 109 5.24 -13.02 15.05
N GLU A 110 6.57 -12.96 15.21
CA GLU A 110 7.36 -11.72 15.18
C GLU A 110 7.17 -10.91 13.88
N LEU A 111 7.14 -11.60 12.72
CA LEU A 111 6.86 -10.97 11.41
C LEU A 111 5.46 -10.33 11.31
N PHE A 112 4.47 -10.86 12.02
CA PHE A 112 3.14 -10.25 12.04
C PHE A 112 3.14 -8.96 12.87
N SER A 113 3.87 -8.94 13.98
CA SER A 113 4.13 -7.72 14.76
C SER A 113 4.84 -6.66 13.90
N LEU A 114 5.85 -7.05 13.12
CA LEU A 114 6.51 -6.15 12.18
C LEU A 114 5.53 -5.62 11.11
N LEU A 115 4.70 -6.48 10.52
CA LEU A 115 3.68 -6.06 9.56
C LEU A 115 2.72 -5.04 10.16
N HIS A 116 2.31 -5.24 11.42
CA HIS A 116 1.45 -4.31 12.14
C HIS A 116 2.11 -2.92 12.28
N ILE A 117 3.40 -2.87 12.62
CA ILE A 117 4.17 -1.61 12.71
C ILE A 117 4.19 -0.87 11.38
N PHE A 118 4.40 -1.58 10.27
CA PHE A 118 4.41 -0.98 8.93
C PHE A 118 3.06 -0.37 8.54
N MET A 119 1.95 -0.92 9.06
CA MET A 119 0.61 -0.44 8.76
C MET A 119 0.12 0.67 9.68
N ASN A 120 0.36 0.54 10.99
CA ASN A 120 -0.27 1.37 12.01
C ASN A 120 0.69 2.38 12.64
N ASP A 121 1.93 1.96 12.85
CA ASP A 121 2.88 2.72 13.63
C ASP A 121 3.87 3.47 12.72
N GLY A 122 4.88 4.12 13.30
CA GLY A 122 5.88 4.90 12.58
C GLY A 122 7.31 4.41 12.81
N LEU A 123 8.26 5.21 12.34
CA LEU A 123 9.70 4.95 12.48
C LEU A 123 10.14 4.65 13.93
N LEU A 124 9.60 5.36 14.92
CA LEU A 124 9.95 5.17 16.34
C LEU A 124 9.59 3.77 16.87
N ALA A 125 8.41 3.26 16.50
CA ALA A 125 7.99 1.93 16.88
C ALA A 125 8.84 0.86 16.18
N TYR A 126 9.17 1.07 14.90
CA TYR A 126 10.09 0.22 14.16
C TYR A 126 11.47 0.16 14.83
N GLN A 127 12.06 1.30 15.19
CA GLN A 127 13.35 1.35 15.88
C GLN A 127 13.34 0.60 17.22
N SER A 128 12.28 0.77 18.01
CA SER A 128 12.09 0.07 19.29
C SER A 128 11.95 -1.44 19.10
N TRP A 129 11.25 -1.84 18.04
CA TRP A 129 11.07 -3.24 17.67
C TRP A 129 12.37 -3.90 17.18
N VAL A 130 13.16 -3.19 16.36
CA VAL A 130 14.49 -3.65 15.89
C VAL A 130 15.43 -3.92 17.07
N GLN A 131 15.39 -3.09 18.12
CA GLN A 131 16.20 -3.29 19.32
C GLN A 131 15.78 -4.53 20.11
N SER A 132 14.48 -4.85 20.11
CA SER A 132 13.94 -6.02 20.81
C SER A 132 14.13 -7.33 20.04
N HIS A 133 14.25 -7.29 18.70
CA HIS A 133 14.30 -8.47 17.84
C HIS A 133 15.42 -8.40 16.77
N PRO A 134 16.71 -8.32 17.17
CA PRO A 134 17.82 -8.22 16.23
C PRO A 134 18.01 -9.48 15.37
N ASP A 135 17.62 -10.65 15.87
CA ASP A 135 17.86 -11.95 15.21
C ASP A 135 16.96 -12.18 13.99
N VAL A 136 15.86 -11.43 13.86
CA VAL A 136 14.85 -11.60 12.79
C VAL A 136 15.42 -11.24 11.42
N PHE A 137 16.37 -10.31 11.35
CA PHE A 137 16.98 -9.88 10.09
C PHE A 137 17.80 -11.01 9.44
N GLU A 138 18.60 -11.73 10.24
CA GLU A 138 19.39 -12.86 9.75
C GLU A 138 18.49 -14.08 9.49
N LYS A 139 17.53 -14.34 10.38
CA LYS A 139 16.64 -15.50 10.31
C LYS A 139 15.76 -15.51 9.05
N TYR A 140 15.29 -14.35 8.61
CA TYR A 140 14.40 -14.21 7.44
C TYR A 140 15.06 -13.50 6.26
N ASN A 141 16.38 -13.26 6.31
CA ASN A 141 17.13 -12.58 5.25
C ASN A 141 16.49 -11.24 4.84
N LEU A 142 16.20 -10.40 5.84
CA LEU A 142 15.59 -9.08 5.66
C LEU A 142 16.66 -7.99 5.59
N ASP A 143 16.58 -7.12 4.59
CA ASP A 143 17.48 -5.97 4.49
C ASP A 143 17.00 -4.82 5.39
N LYS A 144 17.74 -4.60 6.49
CA LYS A 144 17.46 -3.52 7.45
C LYS A 144 17.44 -2.14 6.80
N THR A 145 18.34 -1.86 5.86
CA THR A 145 18.43 -0.54 5.23
C THR A 145 17.23 -0.27 4.32
N GLN A 146 16.80 -1.29 3.59
CA GLN A 146 15.63 -1.22 2.73
C GLN A 146 14.34 -1.08 3.54
N LEU A 147 14.21 -1.82 4.65
CA LEU A 147 13.07 -1.72 5.55
C LEU A 147 12.99 -0.36 6.23
N GLU A 148 14.13 0.19 6.68
CA GLU A 148 14.21 1.53 7.24
C GLU A 148 13.81 2.60 6.21
N HIS A 149 14.28 2.45 4.97
CA HIS A 149 13.87 3.34 3.88
C HIS A 149 12.35 3.27 3.64
N LYS A 150 11.80 2.05 3.61
CA LYS A 150 10.37 1.81 3.40
C LYS A 150 9.50 2.41 4.50
N ILE A 151 9.84 2.20 5.78
CA ILE A 151 9.04 2.74 6.89
C ILE A 151 9.10 4.28 6.94
N ARG A 152 10.21 4.90 6.55
CA ARG A 152 10.31 6.37 6.43
C ARG A 152 9.38 6.93 5.36
N LEU A 153 9.31 6.29 4.18
CA LEU A 153 8.37 6.66 3.12
C LEU A 153 6.91 6.53 3.60
N LEU A 154 6.59 5.43 4.28
CA LEU A 154 5.26 5.18 4.85
C LEU A 154 4.89 6.18 5.95
N THR A 155 5.85 6.55 6.79
CA THR A 155 5.66 7.57 7.84
C THR A 155 5.37 8.94 7.21
N LEU A 156 6.09 9.30 6.14
CA LEU A 156 5.83 10.54 5.39
C LEU A 156 4.46 10.54 4.72
N ALA A 157 4.03 9.40 4.15
CA ALA A 157 2.71 9.26 3.57
C ALA A 157 1.60 9.44 4.61
N SER A 158 1.74 8.84 5.80
CA SER A 158 0.82 9.07 6.92
C SER A 158 0.78 10.52 7.35
N LEU A 159 1.94 11.16 7.54
CA LEU A 159 2.02 12.58 7.89
C LEU A 159 1.35 13.48 6.84
N GLY A 160 1.55 13.15 5.56
CA GLY A 160 0.90 13.84 4.45
C GLY A 160 -0.61 13.65 4.45
N PHE A 161 -1.11 12.47 4.81
CA PHE A 161 -2.53 12.18 4.89
C PHE A 161 -3.24 13.08 5.93
N ASP A 162 -2.60 13.31 7.08
CA ASP A 162 -3.14 14.19 8.12
C ASP A 162 -3.16 15.68 7.72
N HIS A 163 -2.31 16.08 6.77
CA HIS A 163 -2.15 17.47 6.33
C HIS A 163 -2.63 17.71 4.88
N ILE A 164 -3.57 16.89 4.37
CA ILE A 164 -4.11 17.07 3.01
C ILE A 164 -4.70 18.47 2.85
N GLY A 165 -4.20 19.21 1.85
CA GLY A 165 -4.62 20.58 1.53
C GLY A 165 -3.90 21.67 2.35
N GLN A 166 -2.94 21.29 3.20
CA GLN A 166 -2.17 22.21 4.04
C GLN A 166 -0.69 22.22 3.65
N ASP A 167 0.03 23.25 4.12
CA ASP A 167 1.47 23.37 3.97
C ASP A 167 2.17 22.69 5.14
N LEU A 168 2.97 21.66 4.85
CA LEU A 168 3.77 20.93 5.81
C LEU A 168 5.19 21.51 5.85
N SER A 169 5.67 21.94 7.01
CA SER A 169 7.02 22.50 7.16
C SER A 169 8.10 21.43 7.12
N TYR A 170 9.29 21.78 6.62
CA TYR A 170 10.43 20.86 6.58
C TYR A 170 10.85 20.42 7.98
N SER A 171 10.77 21.28 9.00
CA SER A 171 11.08 20.93 10.38
C SER A 171 10.25 19.76 10.89
N LYS A 172 8.94 19.72 10.56
CA LYS A 172 8.05 18.63 10.97
C LYS A 172 8.37 17.33 10.24
N ILE A 173 8.79 17.42 8.97
CA ILE A 173 9.25 16.26 8.18
C ILE A 173 10.55 15.71 8.77
N VAL A 174 11.53 16.58 9.06
CA VAL A 174 12.81 16.23 9.70
C VAL A 174 12.60 15.50 11.01
N GLU A 175 11.74 16.03 11.89
CA GLU A 175 11.42 15.42 13.18
C GLU A 175 10.79 14.03 13.01
N SER A 176 9.85 13.90 12.07
CA SER A 176 9.11 12.64 11.86
C SER A 176 9.96 11.55 11.21
N LEU A 177 10.87 11.91 10.30
CA LEU A 177 11.72 10.96 9.57
C LEU A 177 13.11 10.77 10.19
N GLN A 178 13.48 11.62 11.16
CA GLN A 178 14.82 11.67 11.78
C GLN A 178 15.94 11.74 10.73
N ILE A 179 15.84 12.73 9.85
CA ILE A 179 16.79 12.97 8.75
C ILE A 179 17.34 14.39 8.80
N ASP A 180 18.46 14.63 8.14
CA ASP A 180 18.97 15.99 7.96
C ASP A 180 18.07 16.82 7.04
N ILE A 181 18.01 18.12 7.31
CA ILE A 181 17.16 19.04 6.53
C ILE A 181 17.56 19.09 5.05
N SER A 182 18.83 18.83 4.73
CA SER A 182 19.34 18.75 3.36
C SER A 182 18.78 17.58 2.56
N ASP A 183 18.34 16.51 3.24
CA ASP A 183 17.82 15.31 2.58
C ASP A 183 16.30 15.32 2.43
N VAL A 184 15.59 16.25 3.09
CA VAL A 184 14.12 16.35 3.02
C VAL A 184 13.61 16.36 1.58
N GLU A 185 14.25 17.14 0.71
CA GLU A 185 13.84 17.22 -0.71
C GLU A 185 13.98 15.89 -1.43
N LYS A 186 15.05 15.13 -1.16
CA LYS A 186 15.28 13.80 -1.75
C LYS A 186 14.17 12.83 -1.33
N TRP A 187 13.87 12.79 -0.03
CA TRP A 187 12.81 11.95 0.53
C TRP A 187 11.43 12.32 -0.03
N VAL A 188 11.13 13.61 -0.18
CA VAL A 188 9.88 14.06 -0.80
C VAL A 188 9.81 13.65 -2.28
N ILE A 189 10.91 13.76 -3.02
CA ILE A 189 10.96 13.29 -4.42
C ILE A 189 10.75 11.78 -4.50
N ASP A 190 11.39 11.01 -3.62
CA ASP A 190 11.27 9.55 -3.62
C ASP A 190 9.86 9.09 -3.24
N VAL A 191 9.20 9.76 -2.29
CA VAL A 191 7.81 9.46 -1.92
C VAL A 191 6.83 9.78 -3.06
N ILE A 192 7.09 10.86 -3.81
CA ILE A 192 6.30 11.22 -5.01
C ILE A 192 6.56 10.22 -6.13
N ARG A 193 7.80 9.78 -6.33
CA ARG A 193 8.17 8.76 -7.31
C ARG A 193 7.54 7.40 -6.98
N ALA A 194 7.47 7.05 -5.70
CA ALA A 194 6.77 5.87 -5.22
C ALA A 194 5.24 5.96 -5.41
N GLY A 195 4.70 7.14 -5.72
CA GLY A 195 3.29 7.33 -6.01
C GLY A 195 2.38 7.17 -4.78
N ILE A 196 2.91 7.41 -3.58
CA ILE A 196 2.14 7.30 -2.33
C ILE A 196 1.74 8.67 -1.76
N LEU A 197 2.41 9.74 -2.21
CA LEU A 197 2.08 11.11 -1.84
C LEU A 197 2.30 12.05 -3.02
N TRP A 198 1.44 13.05 -3.15
CA TRP A 198 1.51 14.08 -4.18
C TRP A 198 1.44 15.45 -3.52
N GLY A 199 2.35 16.33 -3.91
CA GLY A 199 2.41 17.67 -3.36
C GLY A 199 3.26 18.60 -4.19
N LYS A 200 3.25 19.87 -3.82
CA LYS A 200 4.12 20.90 -4.39
C LYS A 200 5.13 21.32 -3.35
N LEU A 201 6.40 21.19 -3.70
CA LEU A 201 7.51 21.63 -2.87
C LEU A 201 7.73 23.14 -3.07
N SER A 202 7.88 23.89 -1.98
CA SER A 202 8.33 25.27 -1.97
C SER A 202 9.64 25.36 -1.20
N GLN A 203 10.75 25.41 -1.94
CA GLN A 203 12.08 25.48 -1.35
C GLN A 203 12.30 26.80 -0.60
N THR A 204 11.84 27.93 -1.15
CA THR A 204 11.97 29.26 -0.53
C THR A 204 11.29 29.33 0.83
N ASN A 205 10.09 28.73 0.96
CA ASN A 205 9.32 28.74 2.20
C ASN A 205 9.64 27.53 3.09
N GLN A 206 10.47 26.59 2.63
CA GLN A 206 10.73 25.31 3.29
C GLN A 206 9.44 24.57 3.66
N THR A 207 8.50 24.52 2.71
CA THR A 207 7.21 23.85 2.88
C THR A 207 6.90 22.87 1.75
N LEU A 208 6.09 21.86 2.07
CA LEU A 208 5.50 20.92 1.14
C LEU A 208 3.97 21.06 1.23
N ARG A 209 3.35 21.60 0.17
CA ARG A 209 1.90 21.64 0.06
C ARG A 209 1.38 20.27 -0.33
N ILE A 210 0.62 19.62 0.54
CA ILE A 210 0.08 18.28 0.26
C ILE A 210 -1.20 18.42 -0.57
N ILE A 211 -1.23 17.75 -1.73
CA ILE A 211 -2.42 17.67 -2.59
C ILE A 211 -3.19 16.39 -2.28
N ARG A 212 -2.48 15.27 -2.19
CA ARG A 212 -3.04 13.95 -1.92
C ARG A 212 -2.00 13.11 -1.20
N SER A 213 -2.45 12.21 -0.33
CA SER A 213 -1.63 11.13 0.19
C SER A 213 -2.47 9.86 0.28
N ILE A 214 -1.83 8.69 0.19
CA ILE A 214 -2.50 7.42 0.49
C ILE A 214 -2.63 7.25 2.01
N ALA A 215 -3.70 6.59 2.43
CA ALA A 215 -3.83 6.11 3.80
C ALA A 215 -3.29 4.67 3.86
N ARG A 216 -2.45 4.36 4.85
CA ARG A 216 -1.95 2.99 5.09
C ARG A 216 -3.04 2.04 5.57
N ARG A 217 -4.03 2.59 6.27
CA ARG A 217 -5.30 1.94 6.59
C ARG A 217 -6.45 2.89 6.43
N PHE A 218 -7.58 2.37 6.00
CA PHE A 218 -8.83 3.10 5.87
C PHE A 218 -9.89 2.47 6.77
N GLU A 219 -9.78 2.78 8.07
CA GLU A 219 -10.69 2.27 9.10
C GLU A 219 -11.81 3.27 9.40
N LYS A 220 -12.60 3.00 10.44
CA LYS A 220 -13.81 3.75 10.76
C LYS A 220 -13.52 5.24 11.04
N GLU A 221 -12.42 5.54 11.72
CA GLU A 221 -11.99 6.90 12.01
C GLU A 221 -11.78 7.71 10.72
N GLN A 222 -11.23 7.05 9.70
CA GLN A 222 -10.98 7.66 8.39
C GLN A 222 -12.29 7.89 7.62
N TRP A 223 -13.25 6.97 7.73
CA TRP A 223 -14.61 7.16 7.22
C TRP A 223 -15.31 8.35 7.87
N GLU A 224 -15.23 8.47 9.19
CA GLU A 224 -15.84 9.58 9.94
C GLU A 224 -15.22 10.93 9.56
N MET A 225 -13.89 10.99 9.40
CA MET A 225 -13.21 12.20 8.91
C MET A 225 -13.63 12.56 7.49
N LEU A 226 -13.74 11.57 6.59
CA LEU A 226 -14.19 11.79 5.22
C LEU A 226 -15.64 12.32 5.19
N GLU A 227 -16.53 11.72 5.97
CA GLU A 227 -17.92 12.15 6.09
C GLU A 227 -18.00 13.62 6.54
N ARG A 228 -17.26 14.00 7.59
CA ARG A 228 -17.21 15.39 8.07
C ARG A 228 -16.75 16.36 6.97
N ARG A 229 -15.73 15.99 6.20
CA ARG A 229 -15.22 16.82 5.08
C ARG A 229 -16.25 16.96 3.96
N ILE A 230 -16.92 15.88 3.59
CA ILE A 230 -17.98 15.89 2.56
C ILE A 230 -19.17 16.73 3.02
N LEU A 231 -19.58 16.61 4.29
CA LEU A 231 -20.65 17.43 4.85
C LEU A 231 -20.29 18.91 4.85
N ALA A 232 -19.07 19.28 5.24
CA ALA A 232 -18.59 20.65 5.17
C ALA A 232 -18.55 21.19 3.72
N TRP A 233 -18.19 20.35 2.75
CA TRP A 233 -18.24 20.72 1.33
C TRP A 233 -19.67 20.90 0.83
N LYS A 234 -20.59 20.02 1.24
CA LYS A 234 -22.01 20.12 0.91
C LYS A 234 -22.60 21.42 1.43
N THR A 235 -22.36 21.77 2.70
CA THR A 235 -22.84 23.03 3.28
C THR A 235 -22.22 24.25 2.60
N GLY A 236 -20.93 24.20 2.25
CA GLY A 236 -20.27 25.25 1.48
C GLY A 236 -20.90 25.47 0.10
N LEU A 237 -21.22 24.40 -0.63
CA LEU A 237 -21.88 24.47 -1.94
C LEU A 237 -23.31 25.01 -1.84
N THR A 238 -24.07 24.61 -0.82
CA THR A 238 -25.40 25.18 -0.56
C THR A 238 -25.31 26.68 -0.27
N GLY A 239 -24.33 27.12 0.53
CA GLY A 239 -24.11 28.54 0.78
C GLY A 239 -23.78 29.33 -0.50
N ILE A 240 -22.97 28.77 -1.41
CA ILE A 240 -22.68 29.41 -2.71
C ILE A 240 -23.95 29.50 -3.57
N LEU A 241 -24.77 28.45 -3.60
CA LEU A 241 -26.05 28.46 -4.32
C LEU A 241 -26.98 29.56 -3.79
N ASP A 242 -27.05 29.74 -2.47
CA ASP A 242 -27.87 30.78 -1.84
C ASP A 242 -27.37 32.19 -2.18
N VAL A 243 -26.05 32.40 -2.19
CA VAL A 243 -25.44 33.67 -2.59
C VAL A 243 -25.71 33.95 -4.08
N VAL A 244 -25.56 32.96 -4.96
CA VAL A 244 -25.83 33.12 -6.40
C VAL A 244 -27.32 33.38 -6.67
N ALA A 245 -28.22 32.69 -5.96
CA ALA A 245 -29.66 32.93 -6.06
C ALA A 245 -30.03 34.35 -5.60
N SER A 246 -29.42 34.81 -4.51
CA SER A 246 -29.61 36.17 -3.98
C SER A 246 -29.06 37.24 -4.93
N ALA A 247 -27.87 37.01 -5.50
CA ALA A 247 -27.26 37.89 -6.49
C ALA A 247 -28.11 37.97 -7.78
N LYS A 248 -28.66 36.85 -8.27
CA LYS A 248 -29.60 36.84 -9.41
C LYS A 248 -30.86 37.65 -9.14
N ARG A 249 -31.41 37.56 -7.92
CA ARG A 249 -32.58 38.36 -7.50
C ARG A 249 -32.25 39.86 -7.44
N GLN A 250 -31.07 40.23 -6.93
CA GLN A 250 -30.61 41.62 -6.86
C GLN A 250 -30.27 42.21 -8.24
N ALA A 251 -29.77 41.39 -9.17
CA ALA A 251 -29.44 41.82 -10.53
C ALA A 251 -30.66 41.96 -11.46
N GLY A 252 -31.89 41.71 -10.98
CA GLY A 252 -33.12 41.87 -11.77
C GLY A 252 -33.26 40.90 -12.96
N ILE A 253 -32.45 39.84 -13.01
CA ILE A 253 -32.52 38.82 -14.06
C ILE A 253 -33.67 37.88 -13.70
N ALA A 254 -34.85 38.14 -14.27
CA ALA A 254 -36.01 37.26 -14.14
C ALA A 254 -35.65 35.84 -14.60
N PRO A 255 -36.07 34.78 -13.87
CA PRO A 255 -35.88 33.43 -14.35
C PRO A 255 -36.69 33.25 -15.64
N ALA A 256 -36.02 32.91 -16.73
CA ALA A 256 -36.70 32.45 -17.93
C ALA A 256 -37.47 31.17 -17.55
N LEU A 257 -38.79 31.27 -17.52
CA LEU A 257 -39.70 30.14 -17.45
C LEU A 257 -39.41 29.22 -18.64
N VAL A 258 -38.78 28.08 -18.36
CA VAL A 258 -38.69 26.99 -19.34
C VAL A 258 -40.00 26.22 -19.21
N ALA A 259 -40.80 26.27 -20.28
CA ALA A 259 -41.97 25.42 -20.51
C ALA A 259 -41.55 24.01 -20.95
#